data_AF-A0A813ILG9-F1
#
_entry.id   AF-A0A813ILG9-F1
#
_cell.length_a   1.000
_cell.length_b   1.000
_cell.length_c   1.000
_cell.angle_alpha   90.00
_cell.angle_beta   90.00
_cell.angle_gamma   90.00
#
_symmetry.space_group_name_H-M   'P 1'
#
loop_
_entity.id
_entity.type
_entity.pdbx_description
1 polymer ?
#
loop_
_entity_poly.entity_id
_entity_poly.type
_entity_poly.pdbx_seq_one_letter_code
_entity_poly.pdbx_strand_id
1 'polypeptide(L)'
;MAGQVIHSMKAVVHKARVLQKWWRQCSQRLREQRERLALRWERLERKELTIELSKFEQPAPRRGAMALPQLSLEEKIQLDIVSKAARLHFIEHELRARRYFLLPQIATWEVECKDWQKEYEEYQIGREAYKSIDMKYGGGQGDGFKFPPTRPMHLPPAHPPGEAVRGMICIHNCPGRRGDQEILDMWRRCRQDPESYRKVTRAVKGGKQTEIRKEDVATKRESVKEVQRPRSLEEALEPCGKDFGEAGQDDLVRYDVDSSTMPGGEPPAESAPQIAPPC
;
A
#
# COMPACT_ATOMS: atom_id res chain seq x y z
N MET A 1 -33.92 -25.55 -21.61
CA MET A 1 -33.53 -24.90 -20.34
C MET A 1 -32.08 -25.18 -19.92
N ALA A 2 -31.58 -26.42 -19.99
CA ALA A 2 -30.20 -26.76 -19.60
C ALA A 2 -29.10 -25.91 -20.31
N GLY A 3 -29.27 -25.61 -21.60
CA GLY A 3 -28.30 -24.79 -22.35
C GLY A 3 -28.10 -23.37 -21.82
N GLN A 4 -29.16 -22.72 -21.32
CA GLN A 4 -29.07 -21.37 -20.74
C GLN A 4 -28.31 -21.37 -19.41
N VAL A 5 -28.49 -22.41 -18.59
CA VAL A 5 -27.75 -22.57 -17.33
C VAL A 5 -26.27 -22.74 -17.60
N ILE A 6 -25.90 -23.62 -18.54
CA ILE A 6 -24.50 -23.86 -18.93
C ILE A 6 -23.85 -22.58 -19.46
N HIS A 7 -24.57 -21.81 -20.29
CA HIS A 7 -24.05 -20.54 -20.81
C HIS A 7 -23.81 -19.52 -19.69
N SER A 8 -24.75 -19.36 -18.76
CA SER A 8 -24.61 -18.48 -17.59
C SER A 8 -23.44 -18.90 -16.70
N MET A 9 -23.26 -20.20 -16.45
CA MET A 9 -22.11 -20.72 -15.69
C MET A 9 -20.78 -20.40 -16.37
N LYS A 10 -20.68 -20.61 -17.70
CA LYS A 10 -19.48 -20.24 -18.48
C LYS A 10 -19.17 -18.75 -18.38
N ALA A 11 -20.17 -17.89 -18.42
CA ALA A 11 -20.00 -16.45 -18.27
C ALA A 11 -19.48 -16.06 -16.88
N VAL A 12 -19.99 -16.69 -15.81
CA VAL A 12 -19.50 -16.47 -14.44
C VAL A 12 -18.05 -16.94 -14.29
N VAL A 13 -17.73 -18.14 -14.76
CA VAL A 13 -16.35 -18.67 -14.74
C VAL A 13 -15.38 -17.76 -15.49
N HIS A 14 -15.79 -17.25 -16.65
CA HIS A 14 -14.99 -16.31 -17.42
C HIS A 14 -14.73 -15.01 -16.62
N LYS A 15 -15.77 -14.41 -16.04
CA LYS A 15 -15.63 -13.20 -15.20
C LYS A 15 -14.73 -13.45 -13.98
N ALA A 16 -14.86 -14.60 -13.33
CA ALA A 16 -14.01 -14.99 -12.21
C ALA A 16 -12.53 -15.08 -12.62
N ARG A 17 -12.24 -15.72 -13.77
CA ARG A 17 -10.86 -15.80 -14.32
C ARG A 17 -10.28 -14.43 -14.65
N VAL A 18 -11.09 -13.52 -15.20
CA VAL A 18 -10.66 -12.13 -15.46
C VAL A 18 -10.30 -11.41 -14.16
N LEU A 19 -11.15 -11.53 -13.13
CA LEU A 19 -10.90 -10.94 -11.82
C LEU A 19 -9.64 -11.52 -11.16
N GLN A 20 -9.46 -12.83 -11.21
CA GLN A 20 -8.26 -13.51 -10.70
C GLN A 20 -6.98 -13.03 -11.41
N LYS A 21 -7.01 -12.94 -12.74
CA LYS A 21 -5.88 -12.44 -13.53
C LYS A 21 -5.54 -11.00 -13.16
N TRP A 22 -6.54 -10.14 -13.09
CA TRP A 22 -6.38 -8.75 -12.67
C TRP A 22 -5.81 -8.65 -11.25
N TRP A 23 -6.32 -9.46 -10.32
CA TRP A 23 -5.84 -9.51 -8.93
C TRP A 23 -4.37 -9.91 -8.85
N ARG A 24 -3.95 -10.96 -9.57
CA ARG A 24 -2.55 -11.41 -9.61
C ARG A 24 -1.62 -10.30 -10.10
N GLN A 25 -2.01 -9.60 -11.16
CA GLN A 25 -1.26 -8.44 -11.68
C GLN A 25 -1.20 -7.29 -10.67
N CYS A 26 -2.32 -6.99 -10.01
CA CYS A 26 -2.38 -5.94 -8.99
C CYS A 26 -1.50 -6.28 -7.78
N SER A 27 -1.57 -7.52 -7.28
CA SER A 27 -0.75 -8.01 -6.18
C SER A 27 0.75 -7.92 -6.48
N GLN A 28 1.16 -8.33 -7.68
CA GLN A 28 2.56 -8.18 -8.11
C GLN A 28 3.01 -6.71 -8.08
N ARG A 29 2.23 -5.80 -8.66
CA ARG A 29 2.54 -4.36 -8.66
C ARG A 29 2.62 -3.79 -7.25
N LEU A 30 1.74 -4.20 -6.34
CA LEU A 30 1.76 -3.78 -4.94
C LEU A 30 3.01 -4.26 -4.21
N ARG A 31 3.43 -5.51 -4.46
CA ARG A 31 4.71 -6.05 -3.94
C ARG A 31 5.89 -5.23 -4.45
N GLU A 32 5.96 -4.96 -5.75
CA GLU A 32 7.03 -4.12 -6.33
C GLU A 32 7.05 -2.71 -5.72
N GLN A 33 5.90 -2.09 -5.52
CA GLN A 33 5.80 -0.78 -4.86
C GLN A 33 6.28 -0.83 -3.40
N ARG A 34 5.90 -1.89 -2.66
CA ARG A 34 6.37 -2.13 -1.28
C ARG A 34 7.89 -2.27 -1.22
N GLU A 35 8.48 -3.09 -2.10
CA GLU A 35 9.94 -3.27 -2.16
C GLU A 35 10.67 -1.97 -2.52
N ARG A 36 10.16 -1.21 -3.50
CA ARG A 36 10.72 0.13 -3.85
C ARG A 36 10.68 1.08 -2.67
N LEU A 37 9.58 1.07 -1.90
CA LEU A 37 9.45 1.90 -0.71
C LEU A 37 10.40 1.45 0.40
N ALA A 38 10.59 0.15 0.60
CA ALA A 38 11.54 -0.41 1.56
C ALA A 38 12.99 -0.04 1.24
N LEU A 39 13.36 -0.05 -0.05
CA LEU A 39 14.69 0.41 -0.51
C LEU A 39 14.88 1.92 -0.30
N ARG A 40 13.84 2.72 -0.54
CA ARG A 40 13.88 4.16 -0.27
C ARG A 40 14.00 4.44 1.23
N TRP A 41 13.24 3.72 2.05
CA TRP A 41 13.32 3.78 3.50
C TRP A 41 14.72 3.48 4.00
N GLU A 42 15.34 2.37 3.60
CA GLU A 42 16.68 2.00 4.07
C GLU A 42 17.72 3.09 3.79
N ARG A 43 17.66 3.70 2.61
CA ARG A 43 18.56 4.80 2.23
C ARG A 43 18.35 6.03 3.12
N LEU A 44 17.12 6.34 3.51
CA LEU A 44 16.80 7.47 4.39
C LEU A 44 17.19 7.15 5.84
N GLU A 45 16.91 5.94 6.30
CA GLU A 45 17.28 5.42 7.62
C GLU A 45 18.80 5.49 7.84
N ARG A 46 19.62 4.98 6.90
CA ARG A 46 21.08 5.06 6.98
C ARG A 46 21.58 6.51 7.12
N LYS A 47 20.99 7.43 6.36
CA LYS A 47 21.33 8.87 6.42
C LYS A 47 21.00 9.47 7.79
N GLU A 48 19.83 9.18 8.33
CA GLU A 48 19.45 9.68 9.65
C GLU A 48 20.30 9.06 10.77
N LEU A 49 20.58 7.76 10.72
CA LEU A 49 21.46 7.10 11.69
C LEU A 49 22.89 7.69 11.65
N THR A 50 23.41 8.02 10.47
CA THR A 50 24.71 8.71 10.35
C THR A 50 24.68 10.08 11.04
N ILE A 51 23.59 10.83 10.88
CA ILE A 51 23.41 12.14 11.52
C ILE A 51 23.23 12.00 13.04
N GLU A 52 22.51 10.99 13.51
CA GLU A 52 22.30 10.72 14.93
C GLU A 52 23.61 10.31 15.60
N LEU A 53 24.33 9.32 15.05
CA LEU A 53 25.56 8.79 15.64
C LEU A 53 26.71 9.79 15.60
N SER A 54 26.84 10.60 14.54
CA SER A 54 27.87 11.66 14.46
C SER A 54 27.70 12.75 15.51
N LYS A 55 26.48 12.97 16.03
CA LYS A 55 26.25 13.90 17.16
C LYS A 55 26.74 13.34 18.49
N PHE A 56 26.80 12.01 18.63
CA PHE A 56 27.22 11.34 19.87
C PHE A 56 28.71 10.96 19.89
N GLU A 57 29.40 11.01 18.75
CA GLU A 57 30.85 10.85 18.71
C GLU A 57 31.51 12.01 19.46
N GLN A 58 31.83 11.76 20.73
CA GLN A 58 32.58 12.70 21.56
C GLN A 58 33.95 12.96 20.92
N PRO A 59 34.48 14.20 21.03
CA PRO A 59 35.83 14.51 20.57
C PRO A 59 36.83 13.55 21.22
N ALA A 60 37.77 13.05 20.41
CA ALA A 60 38.69 11.98 20.76
C ALA A 60 39.25 12.12 22.19
N PRO A 61 39.33 11.03 22.98
CA PRO A 61 39.81 11.08 24.35
C PRO A 61 41.21 11.70 24.39
N ARG A 62 41.42 12.61 25.36
CA ARG A 62 42.71 13.28 25.56
C ARG A 62 43.81 12.24 25.80
N ARG A 63 44.99 12.46 25.18
CA ARG A 63 46.18 11.58 25.21
C ARG A 63 46.39 10.93 26.58
N GLY A 64 46.38 9.59 26.62
CA GLY A 64 46.83 8.81 27.78
C GLY A 64 45.94 7.63 28.17
N ALA A 65 44.68 7.59 27.72
CA ALA A 65 43.81 6.45 27.97
C ALA A 65 44.03 5.35 26.91
N MET A 66 44.24 4.10 27.34
CA MET A 66 44.24 2.94 26.44
C MET A 66 42.85 2.84 25.79
N ALA A 67 42.76 3.15 24.50
CA ALA A 67 41.50 3.11 23.77
C ALA A 67 41.06 1.66 23.59
N LEU A 68 39.88 1.32 24.13
CA LEU A 68 39.18 0.09 23.74
C LEU A 68 38.90 0.13 22.23
N PRO A 69 38.88 -1.03 21.54
CA PRO A 69 38.50 -1.11 20.13
C PRO A 69 37.13 -0.46 19.94
N GLN A 70 37.08 0.70 19.30
CA GLN A 70 35.84 1.37 18.97
C GLN A 70 35.29 0.76 17.68
N LEU A 71 34.04 0.31 17.72
CA LEU A 71 33.32 -0.08 16.50
C LEU A 71 33.31 1.10 15.52
N SER A 72 33.51 0.79 14.25
CA SER A 72 33.38 1.76 13.18
C SER A 72 31.96 2.33 13.12
N LEU A 73 31.81 3.54 12.57
CA LEU A 73 30.49 4.17 12.40
C LEU A 73 29.54 3.28 11.57
N GLU A 74 30.05 2.60 10.54
CA GLU A 74 29.24 1.70 9.71
C GLU A 74 28.76 0.46 10.48
N GLU A 75 29.59 -0.13 11.35
CA GLU A 75 29.18 -1.25 12.21
C GLU A 75 28.08 -0.81 13.19
N LYS A 76 28.21 0.38 13.78
CA LYS A 76 27.16 0.95 14.64
C LYS A 76 25.85 1.16 13.86
N ILE A 77 25.91 1.68 12.64
CA ILE A 77 24.75 1.85 11.77
C ILE A 77 24.09 0.50 11.48
N GLN A 78 24.87 -0.53 11.16
CA GLN A 78 24.34 -1.87 10.85
C GLN A 78 23.61 -2.50 12.03
N LEU A 79 24.07 -2.26 13.27
CA LEU A 79 23.40 -2.71 14.49
C LEU A 79 22.07 -1.99 14.74
N ASP A 80 21.97 -0.72 14.38
CA ASP A 80 20.78 0.12 14.63
C ASP A 80 19.74 0.10 13.50
N ILE A 81 20.05 -0.46 12.32
CA ILE A 81 19.10 -0.58 11.21
C ILE A 81 17.94 -1.51 11.58
N VAL A 82 16.71 -1.07 11.29
CA VAL A 82 15.51 -1.93 11.42
C VAL A 82 15.61 -3.11 10.47
N SER A 83 15.35 -4.31 10.99
CA SER A 83 15.39 -5.54 10.20
C SER A 83 14.46 -5.45 8.98
N LYS A 84 14.89 -6.01 7.84
CA LYS A 84 14.12 -5.97 6.59
C LYS A 84 12.71 -6.55 6.75
N ALA A 85 12.57 -7.63 7.52
CA ALA A 85 11.28 -8.27 7.78
C ALA A 85 10.32 -7.32 8.54
N ALA A 86 10.77 -6.71 9.63
CA ALA A 86 9.97 -5.73 10.39
C ALA A 86 9.58 -4.53 9.52
N ARG A 87 10.51 -4.01 8.71
CA ARG A 87 10.27 -2.91 7.77
C ARG A 87 9.18 -3.26 6.75
N LEU A 88 9.27 -4.42 6.10
CA LEU A 88 8.29 -4.85 5.11
C LEU A 88 6.91 -5.07 5.74
N HIS A 89 6.86 -5.70 6.91
CA HIS A 89 5.62 -5.91 7.67
C HIS A 89 4.95 -4.58 8.04
N PHE A 90 5.71 -3.62 8.55
CA PHE A 90 5.22 -2.29 8.90
C PHE A 90 4.69 -1.55 7.66
N ILE A 91 5.47 -1.50 6.58
CA ILE A 91 5.10 -0.82 5.34
C ILE A 91 3.81 -1.40 4.77
N GLU A 92 3.67 -2.72 4.75
CA GLU A 92 2.48 -3.39 4.21
C GLU A 92 1.20 -2.95 4.94
N HIS A 93 1.22 -2.98 6.27
CA HIS A 93 0.09 -2.60 7.09
C HIS A 93 -0.22 -1.10 6.98
N GLU A 94 0.81 -0.25 6.97
CA GLU A 94 0.65 1.19 6.82
C GLU A 94 0.06 1.54 5.43
N LEU A 95 0.54 0.92 4.34
CA LEU A 95 -0.02 1.13 3.00
C LEU A 95 -1.44 0.59 2.87
N ARG A 96 -1.77 -0.52 3.54
CA ARG A 96 -3.14 -1.02 3.63
C ARG A 96 -4.06 -0.01 4.33
N ALA A 97 -3.62 0.53 5.46
CA ALA A 97 -4.38 1.53 6.20
C ALA A 97 -4.57 2.82 5.40
N ARG A 98 -3.50 3.34 4.78
CA ARG A 98 -3.56 4.52 3.91
C ARG A 98 -4.56 4.35 2.77
N ARG A 99 -4.58 3.18 2.10
CA ARG A 99 -5.58 2.90 1.04
C ARG A 99 -7.00 2.98 1.56
N TYR A 100 -7.26 2.47 2.76
CA TYR A 100 -8.59 2.54 3.37
C TYR A 100 -9.00 3.98 3.67
N PHE A 101 -8.12 4.76 4.30
CA PHE A 101 -8.38 6.18 4.61
C PHE A 101 -8.46 7.07 3.36
N LEU A 102 -7.97 6.61 2.22
CA LEU A 102 -8.04 7.33 0.95
C LEU A 102 -9.42 7.21 0.27
N LEU A 103 -10.25 6.22 0.65
CA LEU A 103 -11.54 5.96 -0.02
C LEU A 103 -12.48 7.18 -0.06
N PRO A 104 -12.66 7.97 1.02
CA PRO A 104 -13.49 9.18 0.96
C PRO A 104 -12.94 10.25 0.00
N GLN A 105 -11.62 10.39 -0.10
CA GLN A 105 -10.99 11.32 -1.03
C GLN A 105 -11.17 10.87 -2.48
N ILE A 106 -11.10 9.56 -2.73
CA ILE A 106 -11.39 9.00 -4.06
C ILE A 106 -12.83 9.28 -4.45
N ALA A 107 -13.80 9.11 -3.54
CA ALA A 107 -15.19 9.42 -3.82
C ALA A 107 -15.40 10.91 -4.16
N THR A 108 -14.71 11.82 -3.47
CA THR A 108 -14.75 13.26 -3.79
C THR A 108 -14.14 13.54 -5.15
N TRP A 109 -12.96 12.99 -5.43
CA TRP A 109 -12.27 13.10 -6.72
C TRP A 109 -13.12 12.57 -7.89
N GLU A 110 -13.87 11.49 -7.71
CA GLU A 110 -14.78 10.96 -8.74
C GLU A 110 -15.91 11.93 -9.09
N VAL A 111 -16.41 12.70 -8.12
CA VAL A 111 -17.40 13.76 -8.36
C VAL A 111 -16.74 14.90 -9.15
N GLU A 112 -15.59 15.39 -8.68
CA GLU A 112 -14.83 16.46 -9.36
C GLU A 112 -14.47 16.07 -10.80
N CYS A 113 -14.10 14.81 -11.06
CA CYS A 113 -13.83 14.32 -12.41
C CYS A 113 -15.06 14.38 -13.31
N LYS A 114 -16.25 14.05 -12.80
CA LYS A 114 -17.49 14.14 -13.58
C LYS A 114 -17.86 15.58 -13.91
N ASP A 115 -17.67 16.49 -12.96
CA ASP A 115 -17.92 17.91 -13.18
C ASP A 115 -16.94 18.49 -14.18
N TRP A 116 -15.65 18.16 -14.06
CA TRP A 116 -14.62 18.53 -15.05
C TRP A 116 -14.92 17.96 -16.45
N GLN A 117 -15.41 16.72 -16.56
CA GLN A 117 -15.80 16.14 -17.85
C GLN A 117 -16.91 16.93 -18.54
N LYS A 118 -17.93 17.38 -17.79
CA LYS A 118 -18.99 18.24 -18.34
C LYS A 118 -18.45 19.59 -18.78
N GLU A 119 -17.64 20.24 -17.95
CA GLU A 119 -16.98 21.51 -18.31
C GLU A 119 -16.12 21.34 -19.58
N TYR A 120 -15.43 20.20 -19.72
CA TYR A 120 -14.62 19.89 -20.89
C TYR A 120 -15.48 19.70 -22.15
N GLU A 121 -16.60 19.01 -22.06
CA GLU A 121 -17.54 18.84 -23.17
C GLU A 121 -18.14 20.18 -23.62
N GLU A 122 -18.59 21.01 -22.68
CA GLU A 122 -19.08 22.37 -22.96
C GLU A 122 -17.99 23.24 -23.62
N TYR A 123 -16.76 23.14 -23.13
CA TYR A 123 -15.61 23.81 -23.73
C TYR A 123 -15.36 23.33 -25.17
N GLN A 124 -15.45 22.04 -25.46
CA GLN A 124 -15.30 21.52 -26.82
C GLN A 124 -16.42 22.03 -27.74
N ILE A 125 -17.68 21.97 -27.29
CA ILE A 125 -18.83 22.48 -28.05
C ILE A 125 -18.65 23.97 -28.35
N GLY A 126 -18.28 24.76 -27.34
CA GLY A 126 -17.98 26.18 -27.53
C GLY A 126 -16.86 26.38 -28.54
N ARG A 127 -15.76 25.65 -28.40
CA ARG A 127 -14.62 25.72 -29.32
C ARG A 127 -15.00 25.38 -30.76
N GLU A 128 -15.85 24.38 -30.98
CA GLU A 128 -16.39 24.01 -32.29
C GLU A 128 -17.32 25.09 -32.85
N ALA A 129 -18.19 25.68 -32.02
CA ALA A 129 -19.08 26.77 -32.41
C ALA A 129 -18.31 28.00 -32.90
N TYR A 130 -17.29 28.45 -32.17
CA TYR A 130 -16.42 29.56 -32.62
C TYR A 130 -15.69 29.23 -33.92
N LYS A 131 -15.19 27.99 -34.05
CA LYS A 131 -14.55 27.52 -35.28
C LYS A 131 -15.48 27.57 -36.48
N SER A 132 -16.79 27.33 -36.28
CA SER A 132 -17.78 27.37 -37.37
C SER A 132 -18.10 28.77 -37.88
N ILE A 133 -17.90 29.82 -37.06
CA ILE A 133 -18.16 31.23 -37.41
C ILE A 133 -16.87 31.90 -37.96
N ASP A 134 -15.80 31.12 -38.17
CA ASP A 134 -14.45 31.60 -38.52
C ASP A 134 -13.91 32.69 -37.56
N MET A 135 -14.46 32.71 -36.34
CA MET A 135 -13.93 33.53 -35.26
C MET A 135 -12.80 32.75 -34.60
N LYS A 136 -11.62 33.35 -34.53
CA LYS A 136 -10.56 32.82 -33.66
C LYS A 136 -11.14 32.73 -32.26
N TYR A 137 -11.05 31.55 -31.64
CA TYR A 137 -11.38 31.35 -30.24
C TYR A 137 -10.47 32.28 -29.44
N GLY A 138 -10.94 33.50 -29.21
CA GLY A 138 -10.22 34.48 -28.44
C GLY A 138 -10.10 33.86 -27.08
N GLY A 139 -8.88 33.68 -26.58
CA GLY A 139 -8.63 33.49 -25.17
C GLY A 139 -9.03 34.75 -24.41
N GLY A 140 -10.30 35.13 -24.53
CA GLY A 140 -10.92 36.16 -23.72
C GLY A 140 -10.69 35.77 -22.28
N GLN A 141 -10.54 36.77 -21.43
CA GLN A 141 -10.20 36.67 -20.01
C GLN A 141 -11.24 35.88 -19.17
N GLY A 142 -12.10 35.08 -19.79
CA GLY A 142 -12.95 34.10 -19.13
C GLY A 142 -12.11 32.97 -18.54
N ASP A 143 -12.60 32.44 -17.42
CA ASP A 143 -11.96 31.42 -16.60
C ASP A 143 -11.19 30.39 -17.44
N GLY A 144 -9.85 30.42 -17.29
CA GLY A 144 -8.97 29.56 -18.06
C GLY A 144 -9.35 28.09 -17.91
N PHE A 145 -9.15 27.34 -18.99
CA PHE A 145 -9.35 25.88 -19.02
C PHE A 145 -8.82 25.22 -17.74
N LYS A 146 -9.70 24.58 -16.96
CA LYS A 146 -9.30 23.86 -15.76
C LYS A 146 -8.66 22.53 -16.13
N PHE A 147 -7.50 22.25 -15.55
CA PHE A 147 -6.90 20.92 -15.66
C PHE A 147 -7.71 19.89 -14.85
N PRO A 148 -7.70 18.62 -15.27
CA PRO A 148 -8.40 17.57 -14.53
C PRO A 148 -7.88 17.49 -13.09
N PRO A 149 -8.76 17.16 -12.11
CA PRO A 149 -8.35 17.05 -10.72
C PRO A 149 -7.33 15.93 -10.54
N THR A 150 -6.32 16.16 -9.70
CA THR A 150 -5.25 15.19 -9.47
C THR A 150 -5.78 14.00 -8.67
N ARG A 151 -5.52 12.78 -9.15
CA ARG A 151 -5.97 11.56 -8.48
C ARG A 151 -5.28 11.39 -7.11
N PRO A 152 -6.04 11.16 -6.02
CA PRO A 152 -5.46 10.86 -4.72
C PRO A 152 -4.59 9.59 -4.78
N MET A 153 -3.44 9.61 -4.10
CA MET A 153 -2.48 8.49 -4.06
C MET A 153 -2.16 8.11 -2.61
N HIS A 154 -2.02 6.81 -2.34
CA HIS A 154 -1.70 6.28 -1.01
C HIS A 154 -0.19 6.15 -0.76
N LEU A 155 0.61 6.17 -1.84
CA LEU A 155 2.07 6.05 -1.77
C LEU A 155 2.69 7.41 -1.40
N PRO A 156 3.73 7.45 -0.56
CA PRO A 156 4.50 8.65 -0.35
C PRO A 156 5.06 9.17 -1.69
N PRO A 157 4.88 10.46 -2.02
CA PRO A 157 5.32 11.02 -3.30
C PRO A 157 6.82 10.82 -3.51
N ALA A 158 7.21 10.44 -4.73
CA ALA A 158 8.62 10.30 -5.12
C ALA A 158 9.15 11.60 -5.71
N HIS A 159 10.47 11.77 -5.70
CA HIS A 159 11.11 12.85 -6.45
C HIS A 159 10.84 12.67 -7.95
N PRO A 160 10.56 13.75 -8.69
CA PRO A 160 10.49 13.68 -10.14
C PRO A 160 11.80 13.12 -10.71
N PRO A 161 11.76 12.26 -11.75
CA PRO A 161 12.96 11.62 -12.31
C PRO A 161 14.09 12.59 -12.69
N GLY A 162 13.77 13.85 -13.00
CA GLY A 162 14.76 14.88 -13.34
C GLY A 162 15.38 15.63 -12.16
N GLU A 163 14.72 15.68 -11.01
CA GLU A 163 15.18 16.48 -9.85
C GLU A 163 16.18 15.70 -8.98
N ALA A 164 15.99 14.39 -8.85
CA ALA A 164 16.83 13.55 -7.98
C ALA A 164 18.27 13.34 -8.49
N VAL A 165 18.52 13.55 -9.80
CA VAL A 165 19.74 13.07 -10.48
C VAL A 165 20.90 14.06 -10.41
N ARG A 166 20.67 15.34 -10.06
CA ARG A 166 21.71 16.39 -10.19
C ARG A 166 22.39 16.81 -8.89
N GLY A 167 22.16 16.12 -7.77
CA GLY A 167 22.68 16.57 -6.47
C GLY A 167 22.18 17.97 -6.06
N MET A 168 21.18 18.49 -6.78
CA MET A 168 20.54 19.76 -6.47
C MET A 168 19.71 19.57 -5.20
N ILE A 169 19.85 20.51 -4.28
CA ILE A 169 19.04 20.53 -3.07
C ILE A 169 17.59 20.72 -3.51
N CYS A 170 16.73 19.77 -3.19
CA CYS A 170 15.31 19.84 -3.53
C CYS A 170 14.70 21.11 -2.91
N ILE A 171 13.87 21.82 -3.68
CA ILE A 171 13.12 22.96 -3.16
C ILE A 171 12.29 22.55 -1.94
N HIS A 172 12.04 23.49 -1.03
CA HIS A 172 11.36 23.20 0.24
C HIS A 172 10.02 22.46 0.04
N ASN A 173 9.28 22.83 -1.02
CA ASN A 173 7.98 22.26 -1.38
C ASN A 173 8.04 21.15 -2.44
N CYS A 174 9.20 20.52 -2.64
CA CYS A 174 9.31 19.39 -3.56
C CYS A 174 8.44 18.22 -3.04
N PRO A 175 7.59 17.60 -3.90
CA PRO A 175 6.76 16.48 -3.50
C PRO A 175 7.60 15.30 -2.99
N GLY A 176 8.76 15.05 -3.58
CA GLY A 176 9.68 14.00 -3.13
C GLY A 176 10.16 14.21 -1.71
N ARG A 177 10.49 15.46 -1.32
CA ARG A 177 10.91 15.80 0.05
C ARG A 177 9.80 15.54 1.07
N ARG A 178 8.56 15.89 0.74
CA ARG A 178 7.39 15.56 1.57
C ARG A 178 7.24 14.05 1.74
N GLY A 179 7.42 13.29 0.66
CA GLY A 179 7.39 11.83 0.72
C GLY A 179 8.53 11.22 1.52
N ASP A 180 9.73 11.79 1.47
CA ASP A 180 10.86 11.36 2.33
C ASP A 180 10.54 11.60 3.80
N GLN A 181 9.95 12.76 4.14
CA GLN A 181 9.53 13.05 5.51
C GLN A 181 8.45 12.09 6.01
N GLU A 182 7.49 11.71 5.16
CA GLU A 182 6.49 10.69 5.49
C GLU A 182 7.12 9.32 5.76
N ILE A 183 8.16 8.95 5.01
CA ILE A 183 8.89 7.69 5.23
C ILE A 183 9.69 7.73 6.52
N LEU A 184 10.33 8.86 6.83
CA LEU A 184 11.03 9.07 8.10
C LEU A 184 10.09 9.04 9.30
N ASP A 185 8.87 9.58 9.17
CA ASP A 185 7.82 9.43 10.19
C ASP A 185 7.45 7.96 10.41
N MET A 186 7.23 7.21 9.32
CA MET A 186 6.97 5.78 9.38
C MET A 186 8.13 5.03 10.07
N TRP A 187 9.37 5.41 9.78
CA TRP A 187 10.56 4.85 10.42
C TRP A 187 10.62 5.11 11.92
N ARG A 188 10.42 6.36 12.35
CA ARG A 188 10.41 6.70 13.78
C ARG A 188 9.34 5.91 14.53
N ARG A 189 8.14 5.76 13.94
CA ARG A 189 7.07 4.93 14.53
C ARG A 189 7.46 3.46 14.61
N CYS A 190 7.97 2.89 13.51
CA CYS A 190 8.40 1.50 13.46
C CYS A 190 9.54 1.20 14.46
N ARG A 191 10.46 2.14 14.67
CA ARG A 191 11.57 2.02 15.64
C ARG A 191 11.07 2.08 17.08
N GLN A 192 10.03 2.86 17.36
CA GLN A 192 9.39 2.91 18.69
C GLN A 192 8.61 1.62 18.98
N ASP A 193 7.81 1.17 18.02
CA ASP A 193 7.04 -0.07 18.09
C ASP A 193 6.74 -0.59 16.67
N PRO A 194 7.24 -1.78 16.29
CA PRO A 194 6.99 -2.39 14.98
C PRO A 194 5.52 -2.64 14.66
N GLU A 195 4.63 -2.65 15.67
CA GLU A 195 3.18 -2.84 15.49
C GLU A 195 2.40 -1.52 15.51
N SER A 196 3.07 -0.37 15.62
CA SER A 196 2.45 0.96 15.70
C SER A 196 1.99 1.55 14.35
N TYR A 197 1.73 0.70 13.36
CA TYR A 197 1.13 1.12 12.11
C TYR A 197 -0.33 1.57 12.32
N ARG A 198 -0.85 2.38 11.40
CA ARG A 198 -2.24 2.86 11.50
C ARG A 198 -3.22 1.68 11.47
N LYS A 199 -3.99 1.49 12.55
CA LYS A 199 -5.00 0.42 12.62
C LYS A 199 -6.25 0.86 11.88
N VAL A 200 -6.66 0.07 10.88
CA VAL A 200 -7.99 0.22 10.27
C VAL A 200 -9.00 -0.28 11.28
N THR A 201 -9.77 0.63 11.88
CA THR A 201 -10.89 0.25 12.74
C THR A 201 -11.84 -0.60 11.91
N ARG A 202 -11.98 -1.88 12.23
CA ARG A 202 -13.03 -2.70 11.64
C ARG A 202 -14.33 -1.99 11.97
N ALA A 203 -15.09 -1.58 10.95
CA ALA A 203 -16.41 -1.00 11.14
C ALA A 203 -17.16 -1.90 12.12
N VAL A 204 -17.58 -1.31 13.25
CA VAL A 204 -18.28 -2.04 14.31
C VAL A 204 -19.47 -2.72 13.64
N LYS A 205 -19.45 -4.06 13.54
CA LYS A 205 -20.57 -4.84 13.02
C LYS A 205 -21.78 -4.52 13.89
N GLY A 206 -22.69 -3.67 13.40
CA GLY A 206 -23.86 -3.20 14.15
C GLY A 206 -23.99 -1.68 14.25
N GLY A 207 -22.96 -0.92 13.89
CA GLY A 207 -23.14 0.50 13.58
C GLY A 207 -23.97 0.59 12.31
N LYS A 208 -25.27 0.90 12.45
CA LYS A 208 -26.11 1.34 11.32
C LYS A 208 -25.25 2.29 10.50
N GLN A 209 -25.02 2.00 9.23
CA GLN A 209 -24.45 2.97 8.31
C GLN A 209 -25.30 4.22 8.50
N THR A 210 -24.77 5.23 9.18
CA THR A 210 -25.32 6.57 9.10
C THR A 210 -25.16 6.91 7.64
N GLU A 211 -26.25 6.70 6.87
CA GLU A 211 -26.46 7.40 5.63
C GLU A 211 -25.99 8.82 5.91
N ILE A 212 -25.01 9.28 5.14
CA ILE A 212 -24.61 10.67 5.14
C ILE A 212 -25.78 11.41 4.50
N ARG A 213 -26.87 11.59 5.25
CA ARG A 213 -27.84 12.65 5.03
C ARG A 213 -27.07 13.94 5.29
N LYS A 214 -27.17 14.88 4.36
CA LYS A 214 -26.48 16.18 4.37
C LYS A 214 -26.93 17.11 5.51
N GLU A 215 -27.74 16.63 6.43
CA GLU A 215 -28.36 17.39 7.50
C GLU A 215 -28.16 16.57 8.78
N ASP A 216 -27.85 17.23 9.89
CA ASP A 216 -27.71 16.68 11.25
C ASP A 216 -26.27 16.53 11.78
N VAL A 217 -25.58 17.67 11.85
CA VAL A 217 -24.51 17.93 12.84
C VAL A 217 -25.16 18.44 14.12
N ALA A 218 -25.66 17.54 14.98
CA ALA A 218 -25.82 17.82 16.40
C ALA A 218 -26.09 16.52 17.18
N THR A 219 -25.35 16.33 18.28
CA THR A 219 -25.61 15.38 19.38
C THR A 219 -25.58 13.88 19.07
N LYS A 220 -24.55 13.17 19.55
CA LYS A 220 -24.55 12.54 20.89
C LYS A 220 -23.27 11.75 21.14
N ARG A 221 -22.81 11.85 22.40
CA ARG A 221 -21.64 11.22 23.00
C ARG A 221 -22.12 10.04 23.85
N GLU A 222 -21.26 9.02 23.98
CA GLU A 222 -21.07 8.09 25.11
C GLU A 222 -21.24 6.57 24.88
N SER A 223 -20.09 5.90 25.05
CA SER A 223 -19.84 4.70 25.90
C SER A 223 -19.64 3.30 25.25
N VAL A 224 -18.69 2.56 25.87
CA VAL A 224 -18.53 1.07 25.96
C VAL A 224 -17.72 0.39 24.82
N LYS A 225 -16.77 -0.56 24.99
CA LYS A 225 -16.03 -1.20 26.10
C LYS A 225 -14.75 -1.87 25.52
N GLU A 226 -13.72 -1.96 26.36
CA GLU A 226 -12.75 -3.05 26.59
C GLU A 226 -12.43 -4.04 25.44
N VAL A 227 -11.21 -3.94 24.89
CA VAL A 227 -10.65 -4.82 23.85
C VAL A 227 -9.62 -5.77 24.46
N GLN A 228 -9.79 -7.06 24.17
CA GLN A 228 -8.96 -8.17 24.62
C GLN A 228 -7.50 -8.04 24.17
N ARG A 229 -6.60 -8.45 25.08
CA ARG A 229 -5.13 -8.46 24.95
C ARG A 229 -4.68 -9.49 23.89
N PRO A 230 -3.75 -9.18 22.98
CA PRO A 230 -3.26 -10.14 21.99
C PRO A 230 -2.31 -11.19 22.60
N ARG A 231 -2.24 -12.32 21.90
CA ARG A 231 -1.35 -13.48 22.13
C ARG A 231 0.14 -13.08 22.03
N SER A 232 1.00 -13.89 22.62
CA SER A 232 2.44 -13.64 22.85
C SER A 232 3.23 -13.28 21.59
N LEU A 233 4.18 -12.35 21.76
CA LEU A 233 5.09 -11.80 20.74
C LEU A 233 5.87 -12.87 19.95
N GLU A 234 6.17 -14.03 20.56
CA GLU A 234 6.87 -15.13 19.89
C GLU A 234 6.05 -15.81 18.79
N GLU A 235 4.71 -15.84 18.90
CA GLU A 235 3.82 -16.38 17.86
C GLU A 235 3.72 -15.43 16.66
N ALA A 236 4.04 -14.14 16.84
CA ALA A 236 4.04 -13.13 15.78
C ALA A 236 5.35 -13.06 14.99
N LEU A 237 6.43 -13.67 15.50
CA LEU A 237 7.77 -13.62 14.91
C LEU A 237 8.11 -14.86 14.06
N GLU A 238 7.22 -15.85 13.97
CA GLU A 238 7.41 -16.92 12.99
C GLU A 238 7.43 -16.33 11.58
N PRO A 239 8.48 -16.61 10.77
CA PRO A 239 8.60 -16.07 9.44
C PRO A 239 7.40 -16.53 8.61
N CYS A 240 6.48 -15.61 8.35
CA CYS A 240 5.36 -15.80 7.45
C CYS A 240 5.91 -15.84 6.02
N GLY A 241 6.62 -16.91 5.68
CA GLY A 241 7.02 -17.30 4.34
C GLY A 241 5.87 -17.88 3.52
N LYS A 242 4.63 -17.80 4.04
CA LYS A 242 3.42 -18.19 3.31
C LYS A 242 3.17 -17.14 2.24
N ASP A 243 3.41 -17.52 1.00
CA ASP A 243 3.10 -16.69 -0.16
C ASP A 243 1.61 -16.31 -0.13
N PHE A 244 1.35 -15.02 -0.34
CA PHE A 244 0.01 -14.45 -0.24
C PHE A 244 -0.92 -15.10 -1.28
N GLY A 245 -1.73 -16.07 -0.85
CA GLY A 245 -2.67 -16.82 -1.69
C GLY A 245 -2.61 -18.34 -1.53
N GLU A 246 -1.61 -18.89 -0.86
CA GLU A 246 -1.60 -20.31 -0.50
C GLU A 246 -2.40 -20.51 0.79
N ALA A 247 -3.52 -21.23 0.69
CA ALA A 247 -4.28 -21.64 1.87
C ALA A 247 -3.41 -22.59 2.69
N GLY A 248 -3.25 -22.32 3.99
CA GLY A 248 -2.59 -23.28 4.88
C GLY A 248 -3.37 -24.59 4.91
N GLN A 249 -2.70 -25.70 5.25
CA GLN A 249 -3.34 -27.01 5.38
C GLN A 249 -4.58 -26.95 6.30
N ASP A 250 -4.50 -26.15 7.37
CA ASP A 250 -5.60 -25.93 8.32
C ASP A 250 -6.80 -25.24 7.67
N ASP A 251 -6.59 -24.30 6.75
CA ASP A 251 -7.66 -23.64 6.01
C ASP A 251 -8.29 -24.60 4.99
N LEU A 252 -7.48 -25.43 4.31
CA LEU A 252 -7.98 -26.47 3.40
C LEU A 252 -8.90 -27.46 4.13
N VAL A 253 -8.50 -27.93 5.31
CA VAL A 253 -9.31 -28.81 6.17
C VAL A 253 -10.57 -28.09 6.65
N ARG A 254 -10.44 -26.82 7.09
CA ARG A 254 -11.56 -26.04 7.61
C ARG A 254 -12.67 -25.81 6.60
N TYR A 255 -12.32 -25.66 5.32
CA TYR A 255 -13.28 -25.41 4.24
C TYR A 255 -13.59 -26.66 3.41
N ASP A 256 -13.10 -27.84 3.81
CA ASP A 256 -13.29 -29.12 3.10
C ASP A 256 -12.89 -29.03 1.62
N VAL A 257 -11.79 -28.32 1.34
CA VAL A 257 -11.25 -28.13 -0.01
C VAL A 257 -10.12 -29.12 -0.22
N ASP A 258 -10.36 -30.14 -1.03
CA ASP A 258 -9.33 -31.09 -1.44
C ASP A 258 -8.33 -30.41 -2.40
N SER A 259 -7.06 -30.34 -2.00
CA SER A 259 -5.97 -29.76 -2.78
C SER A 259 -5.80 -30.42 -4.14
N SER A 260 -6.16 -31.71 -4.28
CA SER A 260 -6.06 -32.45 -5.54
C SER A 260 -7.11 -32.02 -6.58
N THR A 261 -8.21 -31.40 -6.13
CA THR A 261 -9.29 -30.93 -7.00
C THR A 261 -9.09 -29.48 -7.46
N MET A 262 -8.10 -28.78 -6.92
CA MET A 262 -7.79 -27.40 -7.27
C MET A 262 -7.09 -27.32 -8.64
N PRO A 263 -7.42 -26.33 -9.50
CA PRO A 263 -6.75 -26.19 -10.79
C PRO A 263 -5.25 -25.92 -10.60
N GLY A 264 -4.40 -26.90 -10.96
CA GLY A 264 -2.94 -26.83 -10.79
C GLY A 264 -2.39 -27.60 -9.59
N GLY A 265 -3.22 -28.33 -8.83
CA GLY A 265 -2.74 -29.31 -7.85
C GLY A 265 -2.00 -30.46 -8.54
N GLU A 266 -1.00 -31.02 -7.86
CA GLU A 266 -0.38 -32.27 -8.33
C GLU A 266 -1.46 -33.36 -8.38
N PRO A 267 -1.56 -34.13 -9.48
CA PRO A 267 -2.48 -35.25 -9.53
C PRO A 267 -2.15 -36.19 -8.37
N PRO A 268 -3.16 -36.83 -7.74
CA PRO A 268 -2.92 -37.79 -6.68
C PRO A 268 -1.90 -38.80 -7.17
N ALA A 269 -0.82 -38.99 -6.39
CA ALA A 269 0.25 -39.91 -6.74
C ALA A 269 -0.38 -41.24 -7.16
N GLU A 270 -0.20 -41.59 -8.44
CA GLU A 270 -0.77 -42.79 -9.05
C GLU A 270 -0.42 -43.96 -8.13
N SER A 271 -1.43 -44.54 -7.49
CA SER A 271 -1.25 -45.65 -6.56
C SER A 271 -0.43 -46.73 -7.27
N ALA A 272 0.75 -47.03 -6.73
CA ALA A 272 1.69 -47.97 -7.31
C ALA A 272 0.96 -49.25 -7.76
N PRO A 273 1.26 -49.77 -8.97
CA PRO A 273 0.59 -50.95 -9.48
C PRO A 273 0.71 -52.08 -8.46
N GLN A 274 -0.44 -52.60 -8.02
CA GLN A 274 -0.49 -53.74 -7.12
C GLN A 274 0.16 -54.92 -7.84
N ILE A 275 1.38 -55.26 -7.43
CA ILE A 275 2.09 -56.45 -7.91
C ILE A 275 1.26 -57.64 -7.43
N ALA A 276 0.60 -58.32 -8.37
CA ALA A 276 -0.15 -59.53 -8.08
C ALA A 276 0.79 -60.60 -7.48
N PRO A 277 0.35 -61.35 -6.45
CA PRO A 277 1.17 -62.39 -5.86
C PRO A 277 1.44 -63.53 -6.86
N PRO A 278 2.63 -64.14 -6.82
CA PRO A 278 2.98 -65.24 -7.70
C PRO A 278 2.15 -66.50 -7.39
N CYS A 279 1.71 -67.19 -8.44
CA CYS A 279 1.01 -68.49 -8.39
C CYS A 279 1.93 -69.63 -7.90
#